data_AF-A0A9D2JU96-F1
#
_entry.id   AF-A0A9D2JU96-F1
#
_cell.length_a   1.000
_cell.length_b   1.000
_cell.length_c   1.000
_cell.angle_alpha   90.00
_cell.angle_beta   90.00
_cell.angle_gamma   90.00
#
_symmetry.space_group_name_H-M   'P 1'
#
loop_
_entity.id
_entity.type
_entity.pdbx_description
1 polymer ?
#
loop_
_entity_poly.entity_id
_entity_poly.type
_entity_poly.pdbx_seq_one_letter_code
_entity_poly.pdbx_strand_id
1 'polypeptide(L)'
;MVRNNLYDQLINSDPLGFIDPLTDLGEFDAVQMKFKAPVHQLKNKYSGQPYSKKWQSKIEEMRKLYIQYQLSLQEKDKKEEYYKREKTTDSKEYSNEIVTTYLKLGFGFRDIEKQVSISYRTLQRRWNRSDYVQTIETEFYLKSDLNDGYYLPGTSLPKSMKVN
;
A
#
# COMPACT_ATOMS: atom_id res chain seq x y z
N MET A 1 -6.57 -18.35 14.49
CA MET A 1 -7.20 -17.83 13.25
C MET A 1 -8.23 -16.79 13.65
N VAL A 2 -8.08 -15.54 13.22
CA VAL A 2 -9.11 -14.50 13.44
C VAL A 2 -10.30 -14.86 12.56
N ARG A 3 -11.37 -15.41 13.16
CA ARG A 3 -12.62 -15.69 12.45
C ARG A 3 -13.14 -14.38 11.86
N ASN A 4 -13.33 -14.35 10.55
CA ASN A 4 -13.85 -13.16 9.88
C ASN A 4 -15.35 -13.12 10.14
N ASN A 5 -15.83 -12.17 10.95
CA ASN A 5 -17.26 -12.03 11.29
C ASN A 5 -18.15 -11.97 10.02
N LEU A 6 -17.64 -11.35 8.94
CA LEU A 6 -18.32 -11.32 7.64
C LEU A 6 -18.47 -12.70 6.98
N TYR A 7 -17.48 -13.59 7.14
CA TYR A 7 -17.57 -14.96 6.66
C TYR A 7 -18.63 -15.74 7.46
N ASP A 8 -18.61 -15.61 8.78
CA ASP A 8 -19.59 -16.27 9.64
C ASP A 8 -21.02 -15.78 9.36
N GLN A 9 -21.20 -14.48 9.11
CA GLN A 9 -22.47 -13.91 8.68
C GLN A 9 -22.92 -14.41 7.30
N LEU A 10 -21.98 -14.55 6.36
CA LEU A 10 -22.26 -15.05 5.02
C LEU A 10 -22.71 -16.51 5.06
N ILE A 11 -21.98 -17.38 5.75
CA ILE A 11 -22.29 -18.81 5.85
C ILE A 11 -23.62 -19.04 6.61
N ASN A 12 -23.90 -18.24 7.64
CA ASN A 12 -25.14 -18.35 8.42
C ASN A 12 -26.31 -17.55 7.82
N SER A 13 -26.14 -16.93 6.66
CA SER A 13 -27.18 -16.07 6.06
C SER A 13 -28.38 -16.85 5.53
N ASP A 14 -28.19 -18.13 5.19
CA ASP A 14 -29.26 -19.09 4.89
C ASP A 14 -29.12 -20.35 5.77
N PRO A 15 -29.78 -20.39 6.94
CA PRO A 15 -29.68 -21.50 7.88
C PRO A 15 -30.28 -22.81 7.33
N LEU A 16 -31.07 -22.73 6.26
CA LEU A 16 -31.69 -23.90 5.63
C LEU A 16 -30.80 -24.54 4.56
N GLY A 17 -29.70 -23.88 4.15
CA GLY A 17 -28.75 -24.40 3.17
C GLY A 17 -29.31 -24.57 1.75
N PHE A 18 -30.38 -23.85 1.42
CA PHE A 18 -30.95 -23.87 0.06
C PHE A 18 -30.06 -23.15 -0.93
N ILE A 19 -29.35 -22.13 -0.47
CA ILE A 19 -28.39 -21.38 -1.27
C ILE A 19 -27.02 -21.48 -0.61
N ASP A 20 -26.08 -22.06 -1.33
CA ASP A 20 -24.68 -22.05 -0.94
C ASP A 20 -24.07 -20.67 -1.27
N PRO A 21 -23.61 -19.90 -0.27
CA PRO A 21 -23.04 -18.57 -0.49
C PRO A 21 -21.74 -18.55 -1.30
N LEU A 22 -21.09 -19.69 -1.51
CA LEU A 22 -19.83 -19.80 -2.24
C LEU A 22 -20.02 -20.27 -3.69
N THR A 23 -21.06 -21.07 -3.97
CA THR A 23 -21.29 -21.61 -5.32
C THR A 23 -22.50 -21.00 -6.01
N ASP A 24 -23.58 -20.75 -5.27
CA ASP A 24 -24.90 -20.47 -5.87
C ASP A 24 -25.12 -18.97 -6.12
N LEU A 25 -24.20 -18.10 -5.69
CA LEU A 25 -24.24 -16.67 -5.98
C LEU A 25 -23.81 -16.35 -7.43
N GLY A 26 -23.31 -17.32 -8.19
CA GLY A 26 -22.83 -17.17 -9.57
C GLY A 26 -21.37 -16.72 -9.66
N GLU A 27 -20.88 -16.58 -10.90
CA GLU A 27 -19.47 -16.24 -11.14
C GLU A 27 -19.12 -14.82 -10.67
N PHE A 28 -18.11 -14.75 -9.81
CA PHE A 28 -17.57 -13.51 -9.28
C PHE A 28 -16.27 -13.12 -9.98
N ASP A 29 -16.21 -11.89 -10.48
CA ASP A 29 -14.98 -11.27 -10.98
C ASP A 29 -14.27 -10.54 -9.83
N ALA A 30 -13.18 -11.13 -9.36
CA ALA A 30 -12.38 -10.58 -8.27
C ALA A 30 -11.60 -9.31 -8.66
N VAL A 31 -11.38 -9.06 -9.96
CA VAL A 31 -10.69 -7.87 -10.45
C VAL A 31 -11.63 -6.66 -10.40
N GLN A 32 -12.85 -6.83 -10.91
CA GLN A 32 -13.86 -5.76 -10.90
C GLN A 32 -14.68 -5.70 -9.61
N MET A 33 -14.53 -6.69 -8.73
CA MET A 33 -15.30 -6.87 -7.49
C MET A 33 -16.82 -6.93 -7.73
N LYS A 34 -17.23 -7.64 -8.79
CA LYS A 34 -18.62 -7.71 -9.25
C LYS A 34 -18.98 -9.12 -9.72
N PHE A 35 -20.26 -9.47 -9.64
CA PHE A 35 -20.78 -10.69 -10.23
C PHE A 35 -21.02 -10.48 -11.72
N LYS A 36 -20.61 -11.45 -12.56
CA LYS A 36 -20.72 -11.36 -14.02
C LYS A 36 -22.17 -11.33 -14.50
N ALA A 37 -23.01 -12.18 -13.90
CA ALA A 37 -24.41 -12.32 -14.28
C ALA A 37 -25.36 -11.70 -13.24
N PRO A 38 -26.46 -11.05 -13.67
CA PRO A 38 -27.48 -10.55 -12.77
C PRO A 38 -28.26 -11.70 -12.10
N VAL A 39 -28.85 -11.44 -10.93
CA VAL A 39 -29.47 -12.49 -10.10
C VAL A 39 -30.64 -13.18 -10.78
N HIS A 40 -31.45 -12.45 -11.57
CA HIS A 40 -32.60 -13.03 -12.28
C HIS A 40 -32.23 -14.07 -13.35
N GLN A 41 -30.97 -14.11 -13.79
CA GLN A 41 -30.47 -15.12 -14.73
C GLN A 41 -29.92 -16.37 -14.03
N LEU A 42 -29.78 -16.33 -12.69
CA LEU A 42 -29.33 -17.49 -11.93
C LEU A 42 -30.40 -18.57 -11.92
N LYS A 43 -29.98 -19.79 -12.21
CA LYS A 43 -30.83 -20.98 -12.15
C LYS A 43 -30.58 -21.71 -10.84
N ASN A 44 -31.66 -22.16 -10.23
CA ASN A 44 -31.59 -22.99 -9.04
C ASN A 44 -31.05 -24.38 -9.41
N LYS A 45 -30.01 -24.81 -8.70
CA LYS A 45 -29.39 -26.13 -8.89
C LYS A 45 -30.34 -27.31 -8.73
N TYR A 46 -31.39 -27.16 -7.91
CA TYR A 46 -32.34 -28.23 -7.62
C TYR A 46 -33.48 -28.31 -8.63
N SER A 47 -33.96 -27.17 -9.14
CA SER A 47 -35.12 -27.14 -10.05
C SER A 47 -34.75 -26.89 -11.51
N GLY A 48 -33.54 -26.43 -11.81
CA GLY A 48 -33.12 -25.98 -13.14
C GLY A 48 -33.84 -24.70 -13.62
N GLN A 49 -34.78 -24.17 -12.83
CA GLN A 49 -35.56 -22.97 -13.13
C GLN A 49 -34.93 -21.74 -12.47
N PRO A 50 -35.25 -20.53 -12.95
CA PRO A 50 -34.83 -19.30 -12.28
C PRO A 50 -35.30 -19.24 -10.83
N TYR A 51 -34.50 -18.63 -9.95
CA TYR A 51 -34.90 -18.41 -8.56
C TYR A 51 -36.18 -17.56 -8.48
N SER A 52 -37.02 -17.82 -7.48
CA SER A 52 -38.21 -16.99 -7.21
C SER A 52 -37.79 -15.59 -6.74
N LYS A 53 -38.65 -14.57 -6.91
CA LYS A 53 -38.33 -13.17 -6.53
C LYS A 53 -37.84 -13.04 -5.08
N LYS A 54 -38.44 -13.78 -4.14
CA LYS A 54 -38.03 -13.80 -2.72
C LYS A 54 -36.59 -14.29 -2.56
N TRP A 55 -36.23 -15.36 -3.27
CA TRP A 55 -34.87 -15.89 -3.24
C TRP A 55 -33.88 -15.01 -3.99
N GLN A 56 -34.30 -14.35 -5.07
CA GLN A 56 -33.46 -13.37 -5.76
C GLN A 56 -33.05 -12.23 -4.83
N SER A 57 -34.00 -11.62 -4.09
CA SER A 57 -33.67 -10.58 -3.11
C SER A 57 -32.70 -11.08 -2.02
N LYS A 58 -32.88 -12.32 -1.57
CA LYS A 58 -31.96 -12.94 -0.60
C LYS A 58 -30.55 -13.15 -1.18
N ILE A 59 -30.45 -13.59 -2.44
CA ILE A 59 -29.17 -13.72 -3.15
C ILE A 59 -28.49 -12.36 -3.28
N GLU A 60 -29.24 -11.29 -3.56
CA GLU A 60 -28.67 -9.94 -3.60
C GLU A 60 -28.07 -9.51 -2.27
N GLU A 61 -28.72 -9.80 -1.15
CA GLU A 61 -28.17 -9.56 0.20
C GLU A 61 -26.87 -10.34 0.42
N MET A 62 -26.86 -11.62 0.07
CA MET A 62 -25.67 -12.48 0.19
C MET A 62 -24.53 -12.00 -0.70
N ARG A 63 -24.82 -11.56 -1.93
CA ARG A 63 -23.83 -10.98 -2.85
C ARG A 63 -23.19 -9.72 -2.27
N LYS A 64 -23.95 -8.86 -1.60
CA LYS A 64 -23.41 -7.66 -0.91
C LYS A 64 -22.45 -8.07 0.22
N LEU A 65 -22.84 -9.03 1.05
CA LEU A 65 -21.99 -9.56 2.12
C LEU A 65 -20.72 -10.21 1.56
N TYR A 66 -20.84 -10.96 0.47
CA TYR A 66 -19.70 -11.59 -0.20
C TYR A 66 -18.68 -10.55 -0.69
N ILE A 67 -19.15 -9.47 -1.34
CA ILE A 67 -18.27 -8.39 -1.79
C ILE A 67 -17.56 -7.73 -0.60
N GLN A 68 -18.28 -7.44 0.49
CA GLN A 68 -17.68 -6.87 1.70
C GLN A 68 -16.63 -7.81 2.32
N TYR A 69 -16.90 -9.11 2.34
CA TYR A 69 -15.94 -10.11 2.79
C TYR A 69 -14.67 -10.11 1.93
N GLN A 70 -14.81 -10.11 0.60
CA GLN A 70 -13.68 -10.08 -0.32
C GLN A 70 -12.83 -8.80 -0.16
N LEU A 71 -13.48 -7.64 0.03
CA LEU A 71 -12.77 -6.38 0.33
C LEU A 71 -11.98 -6.47 1.64
N SER A 72 -12.58 -7.06 2.68
CA SER A 72 -11.92 -7.21 3.99
C SER A 72 -10.68 -8.11 3.93
N LEU A 73 -10.66 -9.10 3.03
CA LEU A 73 -9.50 -9.95 2.79
C LEU A 73 -8.38 -9.15 2.12
N GLN A 74 -8.69 -8.42 1.05
CA GLN A 74 -7.70 -7.56 0.38
C GLN A 74 -7.08 -6.51 1.33
N GLU A 75 -7.87 -5.93 2.23
CA GLU A 75 -7.34 -4.99 3.23
C GLU A 75 -6.40 -5.66 4.23
N LYS A 76 -6.71 -6.90 4.65
CA LYS A 76 -5.84 -7.67 5.54
C LYS A 76 -4.54 -8.03 4.83
N ASP A 77 -4.60 -8.48 3.58
CA ASP A 77 -3.42 -8.81 2.79
C ASP A 77 -2.51 -7.60 2.61
N LYS A 78 -3.09 -6.43 2.27
CA LYS A 78 -2.33 -5.16 2.18
C LYS A 78 -1.70 -4.75 3.51
N LYS A 79 -2.43 -4.89 4.63
CA LYS A 79 -1.89 -4.59 5.96
C LYS A 79 -0.79 -5.57 6.34
N GLU A 80 -0.97 -6.87 6.12
CA GLU A 80 0.05 -7.88 6.40
C GLU A 80 1.30 -7.70 5.54
N GLU A 81 1.15 -7.33 4.26
CA GLU A 81 2.27 -7.01 3.36
C GLU A 81 3.04 -5.78 3.83
N TYR A 82 2.34 -4.74 4.30
CA TYR A 82 2.96 -3.54 4.90
C TYR A 82 3.67 -3.82 6.24
N TYR A 83 3.29 -4.85 6.98
CA TYR A 83 3.86 -5.18 8.31
C TYR A 83 4.73 -6.46 8.34
N LYS A 84 4.91 -7.17 7.21
CA LYS A 84 5.82 -8.32 7.15
C LYS A 84 7.25 -7.85 7.41
N ARG A 85 7.80 -8.20 8.59
CA ARG A 85 9.23 -8.09 8.90
C ARG A 85 10.06 -8.76 7.81
N GLU A 86 11.10 -8.08 7.34
CA GLU A 86 12.17 -8.65 6.51
C GLU A 86 12.74 -9.91 7.19
N LYS A 87 12.40 -11.09 6.64
CA LYS A 87 12.76 -12.39 7.23
C LYS A 87 14.14 -12.88 6.80
N THR A 88 14.69 -12.40 5.69
CA THR A 88 16.01 -12.80 5.15
C THR A 88 17.01 -11.66 5.24
N THR A 89 18.30 -11.96 5.43
CA THR A 89 19.40 -10.98 5.40
C THR A 89 19.38 -10.16 4.11
N ASP A 90 19.19 -10.83 2.99
CA ASP A 90 19.20 -10.25 1.64
C ASP A 90 18.05 -9.24 1.46
N SER A 91 16.89 -9.51 2.06
CA SER A 91 15.77 -8.56 2.01
C SER A 91 16.02 -7.27 2.81
N LYS A 92 16.83 -7.34 3.88
CA LYS A 92 17.22 -6.16 4.67
C LYS A 92 18.25 -5.31 3.94
N GLU A 93 19.21 -5.97 3.31
CA GLU A 93 20.26 -5.31 2.54
C GLU A 93 19.65 -4.56 1.34
N TYR A 94 18.76 -5.22 0.60
CA TYR A 94 18.03 -4.60 -0.50
C TYR A 94 17.20 -3.40 -0.05
N SER A 95 16.44 -3.53 1.04
CA SER A 95 15.69 -2.40 1.61
C SER A 95 16.60 -1.26 2.06
N ASN A 96 17.73 -1.56 2.69
CA ASN A 96 18.73 -0.56 3.08
C ASN A 96 19.27 0.16 1.84
N GLU A 97 19.63 -0.56 0.79
CA GLU A 97 20.14 0.01 -0.46
C GLU A 97 19.12 0.95 -1.11
N ILE A 98 17.86 0.52 -1.22
CA ILE A 98 16.79 1.34 -1.80
C ILE A 98 16.59 2.61 -0.97
N VAL A 99 16.39 2.49 0.34
CA VAL A 99 16.11 3.64 1.22
C VAL A 99 17.26 4.63 1.19
N THR A 100 18.50 4.15 1.27
CA THR A 100 19.68 5.02 1.23
C THR A 100 19.86 5.71 -0.12
N THR A 101 19.55 5.03 -1.23
CA THR A 101 19.57 5.62 -2.58
C THR A 101 18.57 6.77 -2.69
N TYR A 102 17.32 6.57 -2.25
CA TYR A 102 16.33 7.65 -2.26
C TYR A 102 16.72 8.83 -1.36
N LEU A 103 17.33 8.56 -0.20
CA LEU A 103 17.81 9.62 0.69
C LEU A 103 18.95 10.43 0.05
N LYS A 104 19.90 9.78 -0.63
CA LYS A 104 20.98 10.44 -1.38
C LYS A 104 20.44 11.32 -2.51
N LEU A 105 19.38 10.89 -3.17
CA LEU A 105 18.66 11.67 -4.18
C LEU A 105 17.82 12.81 -3.60
N GLY A 106 17.73 12.94 -2.27
CA GLY A 106 17.04 14.04 -1.59
C GLY A 106 15.55 13.80 -1.34
N PHE A 107 14.99 12.60 -1.61
CA PHE A 107 13.58 12.32 -1.37
C PHE A 107 13.23 12.27 0.12
N GLY A 108 12.05 12.79 0.49
CA GLY A 108 11.57 12.78 1.88
C GLY A 108 11.07 11.41 2.32
N PHE A 109 11.03 11.14 3.64
CA PHE A 109 10.53 9.86 4.15
C PHE A 109 9.07 9.56 3.76
N ARG A 110 8.24 10.59 3.55
CA ARG A 110 6.85 10.41 3.05
C ARG A 110 6.81 9.97 1.60
N ASP A 111 7.80 10.37 0.80
CA ASP A 111 7.88 9.95 -0.61
C ASP A 111 8.45 8.54 -0.71
N ILE A 112 9.41 8.22 0.14
CA ILE A 112 10.00 6.87 0.26
C ILE A 112 8.94 5.87 0.74
N GLU A 113 8.11 6.21 1.73
CA GLU A 113 7.02 5.35 2.23
C GLU A 113 6.01 4.96 1.14
N LYS A 114 5.82 5.79 0.11
CA LYS A 114 4.91 5.44 -1.00
C LYS A 114 5.52 4.42 -1.97
N GLN A 115 6.84 4.38 -2.06
CA GLN A 115 7.58 3.52 -2.99
C GLN A 115 8.04 2.21 -2.33
N VAL A 116 8.26 2.25 -1.02
CA VAL A 116 8.79 1.11 -0.26
C VAL A 116 7.75 0.72 0.79
N SER A 117 7.53 -0.60 0.95
CA SER A 117 6.62 -1.17 1.97
C SER A 117 7.18 -1.03 3.41
N ILE A 118 7.77 0.11 3.75
CA ILE A 118 8.31 0.44 5.07
C ILE A 118 7.58 1.69 5.58
N SER A 119 7.00 1.57 6.77
CA SER A 119 6.29 2.69 7.40
C SER A 119 7.19 3.88 7.71
N TYR A 120 6.62 5.08 7.61
CA TYR A 120 7.28 6.34 7.95
C TYR A 120 7.93 6.33 9.33
N ARG A 121 7.24 5.78 10.34
CA ARG A 121 7.79 5.67 11.70
C ARG A 121 9.01 4.77 11.78
N THR A 122 9.07 3.74 10.94
CA THR A 122 10.22 2.83 10.88
C THR A 122 11.38 3.49 10.13
N LEU A 123 11.08 4.21 9.04
CA LEU A 123 12.05 5.03 8.31
C LEU A 123 12.74 6.05 9.22
N GLN A 124 11.97 6.83 9.98
CA GLN A 124 12.51 7.82 10.92
C GLN A 124 13.35 7.23 12.05
N ARG A 125 13.06 6.00 12.49
CA ARG A 125 13.76 5.35 13.61
C ARG A 125 15.08 4.72 13.19
N ARG A 126 15.17 4.26 11.94
CA ARG A 126 16.32 3.47 11.44
C ARG A 126 17.30 4.30 10.62
N TRP A 127 16.86 5.38 9.98
CA TRP A 127 17.71 6.23 9.15
C TRP A 127 17.64 7.68 9.59
N ASN A 128 18.79 8.34 9.64
CA ASN A 128 18.86 9.79 9.76
C ASN A 128 19.09 10.38 8.37
N ARG A 129 18.24 11.32 7.97
CA ARG A 129 18.34 11.97 6.66
C ARG A 129 19.66 12.72 6.47
N SER A 130 20.19 13.32 7.54
CA SER A 130 21.46 14.06 7.56
C SER A 130 22.65 13.22 7.09
N ASP A 131 22.62 11.91 7.33
CA ASP A 131 23.76 11.03 7.08
C ASP A 131 23.92 10.73 5.57
N TYR A 132 22.87 10.99 4.78
CA TYR A 132 22.80 10.63 3.36
C TYR A 132 22.60 11.83 2.44
N VAL A 133 21.96 12.90 2.92
CA VAL A 133 21.79 14.13 2.13
C VAL A 133 23.12 14.87 2.15
N GLN A 134 23.91 14.68 1.10
CA GLN A 134 25.10 15.51 0.86
C GLN A 134 24.63 16.86 0.35
N THR A 135 24.68 17.88 1.20
CA THR A 135 24.70 19.26 0.73
C THR A 135 26.04 19.48 0.05
N ILE A 136 26.04 20.04 -1.16
CA ILE A 136 27.25 20.52 -1.81
C ILE A 136 28.00 21.40 -0.79
N GLU A 137 29.30 21.19 -0.65
CA GLU A 137 30.12 22.02 0.23
C GLU A 137 29.94 23.50 -0.18
N THR A 138 29.72 24.36 0.80
CA THR A 138 29.55 25.80 0.52
C THR A 138 30.85 26.36 -0.02
N GLU A 139 30.85 26.74 -1.28
CA GLU A 139 31.97 27.41 -1.94
C GLU A 139 31.84 28.93 -1.78
N PHE A 140 32.92 29.58 -1.35
CA PHE A 140 32.96 31.03 -1.20
C PHE A 140 33.81 31.65 -2.30
N TYR A 141 33.22 32.62 -3.01
CA TYR A 141 33.91 33.37 -4.07
C TYR A 141 34.14 34.81 -3.64
N LEU A 142 35.35 35.30 -3.89
CA LEU A 142 35.65 36.73 -3.73
C LEU A 142 35.16 37.49 -4.96
N LYS A 143 34.53 38.65 -4.74
CA LYS A 143 34.03 39.50 -5.83
C LYS A 143 35.15 40.02 -6.74
N SER A 144 36.36 40.23 -6.21
CA SER A 144 37.54 40.62 -6.98
C SER A 144 37.91 39.54 -8.00
N ASP A 145 37.98 38.30 -7.56
CA ASP A 145 38.49 37.19 -8.35
C ASP A 145 37.52 36.89 -9.51
N LEU A 146 36.21 36.99 -9.25
CA LEU A 146 35.17 36.90 -10.27
C LEU A 146 35.27 37.99 -11.35
N ASN A 147 35.68 39.21 -10.98
CA ASN A 147 35.87 40.30 -11.95
C ASN A 147 37.12 40.09 -12.82
N ASP A 148 38.16 39.49 -12.26
CA ASP A 148 39.43 39.20 -12.96
C ASP A 148 39.37 37.89 -13.77
N GLY A 149 38.22 37.19 -13.76
CA GLY A 149 38.01 35.93 -14.47
C GLY A 149 38.58 34.69 -13.79
N TYR A 150 39.02 34.80 -12.53
CA TYR A 150 39.51 33.69 -11.71
C TYR A 150 38.39 33.15 -10.81
N TYR A 151 38.24 31.83 -10.76
CA TYR A 151 37.11 31.15 -10.12
C TYR A 151 37.55 30.05 -9.14
N LEU A 152 38.64 30.27 -8.41
CA LEU A 152 39.08 29.33 -7.37
C LEU A 152 38.25 29.54 -6.09
N PRO A 153 37.40 28.59 -5.68
CA PRO A 153 36.60 28.75 -4.47
C PRO A 153 37.45 28.63 -3.21
N GLY A 154 37.17 29.47 -2.22
CA GLY A 154 37.69 29.32 -0.86
C GLY A 154 36.79 28.39 -0.04
N THR A 155 37.40 27.54 0.79
CA THR A 155 36.69 26.60 1.69
C THR A 155 36.32 27.22 3.04
N SER A 156 36.73 28.46 3.31
CA SER A 156 36.51 29.15 4.59
C SER A 156 35.71 30.43 4.43
N LEU A 157 34.77 30.67 5.34
CA LEU A 157 34.00 31.91 5.42
C LEU A 157 34.94 33.12 5.56
N PRO A 158 34.81 34.17 4.70
CA PRO A 158 35.61 35.37 4.78
C PRO A 158 35.56 36.00 6.18
N LYS A 159 36.70 36.50 6.68
CA LYS A 159 36.80 37.10 8.03
C LYS A 159 35.79 38.24 8.24
N SER A 160 35.42 38.96 7.19
CA SER A 160 34.41 40.02 7.22
C SER A 160 32.99 39.54 7.55
N MET A 161 32.70 38.26 7.37
CA MET A 161 31.40 37.65 7.66
C MET A 161 31.39 36.82 8.96
N LYS A 162 32.53 36.70 9.65
CA LYS A 162 32.57 36.07 10.97
C LYS A 162 31.94 37.03 11.98
N VAL A 163 30.83 36.63 12.61
CA VAL A 163 30.26 37.34 13.74
C VAL A 163 31.23 37.20 14.91
N ASN A 164 31.63 38.32 15.52
CA ASN A 164 32.54 38.36 16.68
C ASN A 164 31.94 37.64 17.89
#